data_AF-A0A645FH59-F1
#
_entry.id   AF-A0A645FH59-F1
#
_cell.length_a   1.000
_cell.length_b   1.000
_cell.length_c   1.000
_cell.angle_alpha   90.00
_cell.angle_beta   90.00
_cell.angle_gamma   90.00
#
_symmetry.space_group_name_H-M   'P 1'
#
loop_
_entity.id
_entity.type
_entity.pdbx_description
1 polymer ?
#
loop_
_entity_poly.entity_id
_entity_poly.type
_entity_poly.pdbx_seq_one_letter_code
_entity_poly.pdbx_strand_id
1 'polypeptide(L)'
;MTKRYELFANAEAMLIDNAFVIPYNVSGGDGYVASQVHPFETPYSAFGISSNRWKGQRLLAKPLNTEEFNAAQTEWQAARDAAIKDAAK
;
A
#
# COMPACT_ATOMS: atom_id res chain seq x y z
N MET A 1 -14.96 -8.47 -20.14
CA MET A 1 -14.04 -7.64 -19.34
C MET A 1 -13.29 -6.62 -20.19
N THR A 2 -12.84 -6.95 -21.41
CA THR A 2 -12.00 -6.09 -22.28
C THR A 2 -12.59 -4.71 -22.63
N LYS A 3 -13.84 -4.66 -23.10
CA LYS A 3 -14.48 -3.40 -23.53
C LYS A 3 -14.54 -2.32 -22.45
N ARG A 4 -14.71 -2.72 -21.17
CA ARG A 4 -14.72 -1.78 -20.05
C ARG A 4 -13.35 -1.13 -19.89
N TYR A 5 -12.28 -1.93 -19.91
CA TYR A 5 -10.92 -1.42 -19.77
C TYR A 5 -10.51 -0.52 -20.93
N GLU A 6 -10.91 -0.86 -22.16
CA GLU A 6 -10.68 -0.01 -23.35
C GLU A 6 -11.33 1.37 -23.19
N LEU A 7 -12.58 1.43 -22.71
CA LEU A 7 -13.28 2.70 -22.48
C LEU A 7 -12.61 3.55 -21.40
N PHE A 8 -12.13 2.94 -20.31
CA PHE A 8 -11.39 3.66 -19.28
C PHE A 8 -10.04 4.19 -19.81
N ALA A 9 -9.31 3.38 -20.58
CA ALA A 9 -8.05 3.81 -21.19
C ALA A 9 -8.25 4.99 -22.14
N ASN A 10 -9.29 4.97 -22.97
CA ASN A 10 -9.61 6.08 -23.87
C ASN A 10 -9.99 7.36 -23.10
N ALA A 11 -10.74 7.24 -22.00
CA ALA A 11 -11.10 8.38 -21.17
C ALA A 11 -9.88 8.96 -20.44
N GLU A 12 -8.99 8.12 -19.92
CA GLU A 12 -7.73 8.55 -19.29
C GLU A 12 -6.81 9.24 -20.29
N ALA A 13 -6.64 8.68 -21.49
CA ALA A 13 -5.86 9.29 -22.56
C ALA A 13 -6.37 10.70 -22.92
N MET A 14 -7.70 10.87 -23.06
CA MET A 14 -8.29 12.19 -23.31
C MET A 14 -7.91 13.22 -22.24
N LEU A 15 -7.84 12.84 -20.95
CA LEU A 15 -7.47 13.74 -19.86
C LEU A 15 -5.99 14.14 -19.91
N ILE A 16 -5.12 13.19 -20.24
CA ILE A 16 -3.67 13.38 -20.31
C ILE A 16 -3.30 14.19 -21.57
N ASP A 17 -3.82 13.82 -22.74
CA ASP A 17 -3.51 14.45 -24.04
C ASP A 17 -3.91 15.92 -24.08
N ASN A 18 -4.97 16.30 -23.37
CA ASN A 18 -5.44 17.68 -23.24
C ASN A 18 -4.87 18.40 -22.01
N ALA A 19 -3.91 17.79 -21.31
CA ALA A 19 -3.25 18.35 -20.12
C ALA A 19 -4.20 18.75 -18.97
N PHE A 20 -5.37 18.11 -18.87
CA PHE A 20 -6.25 18.29 -17.71
C PHE A 20 -5.69 17.61 -16.46
N VAL A 21 -4.92 16.54 -16.64
CA VAL A 21 -4.23 15.81 -15.57
C VAL A 21 -2.79 15.54 -16.00
N ILE A 22 -1.84 15.82 -15.11
CA ILE A 22 -0.44 15.46 -15.29
C ILE A 22 -0.08 14.48 -14.18
N PRO A 23 0.06 13.17 -14.48
CA PRO A 23 0.45 12.19 -13.49
C PRO A 23 1.83 12.52 -12.92
N TYR A 24 1.96 12.54 -11.59
CA TYR A 24 3.21 12.83 -10.91
C TYR A 24 3.85 11.56 -10.34
N ASN A 25 3.17 10.91 -9.41
CA ASN A 25 3.57 9.62 -8.85
C ASN A 25 2.35 8.86 -8.31
N VAL A 26 2.53 7.55 -8.11
CA VAL A 26 1.62 6.76 -7.29
C VAL A 26 2.09 6.89 -5.85
N SER A 27 1.22 7.38 -4.95
CA SER A 27 1.51 7.39 -3.52
C SER A 27 1.60 5.94 -3.02
N GLY A 28 2.77 5.56 -2.49
CA GLY A 28 3.00 4.26 -1.87
C GLY A 28 2.39 4.12 -0.47
N GLY A 29 1.61 5.12 -0.03
CA GLY A 29 1.18 5.29 1.35
C GLY A 29 2.16 6.14 2.16
N ASP A 30 1.88 6.25 3.45
CA ASP A 30 2.77 6.91 4.38
C ASP A 30 3.97 5.98 4.62
N GLY A 31 5.19 6.44 4.33
CA GLY A 31 6.42 5.67 4.51
C GLY A 31 6.74 5.44 6.00
N TYR A 32 7.96 5.76 6.43
CA TYR A 32 8.24 5.77 7.86
C TYR A 32 7.44 6.91 8.53
N VAL A 33 6.58 6.54 9.49
CA VAL A 33 5.82 7.48 10.33
C VAL A 33 6.23 7.25 11.78
N ALA A 34 6.54 8.33 12.50
CA ALA A 34 6.79 8.26 13.94
C ALA A 34 5.48 7.92 14.67
N SER A 35 5.29 6.64 14.97
CA SER A 35 4.11 6.10 15.65
C SER A 35 4.53 5.01 16.64
N GLN A 36 3.73 4.84 17.70
CA GLN A 36 3.84 3.69 18.60
C GLN A 36 3.14 2.45 18.05
N VAL A 37 2.62 2.51 16.83
CA VAL A 37 1.90 1.41 16.20
C VAL A 37 2.81 0.75 15.20
N HIS A 38 2.82 -0.59 15.18
CA HIS A 38 3.66 -1.33 14.24
C HIS A 38 3.13 -1.19 12.80
N PRO A 39 3.92 -0.62 11.87
CA PRO A 39 3.42 -0.23 10.54
C PRO A 39 2.97 -1.43 9.69
N PHE A 40 3.62 -2.59 9.83
CA PHE A 40 3.37 -3.78 9.01
C PHE A 40 2.21 -4.67 9.51
N GLU A 41 1.58 -4.33 10.62
CA GLU A 41 0.42 -5.07 11.16
C GLU A 41 -0.92 -4.39 10.82
N THR A 42 -0.86 -3.18 10.29
CA THR A 42 -2.05 -2.41 9.92
C THR A 42 -2.79 -3.09 8.77
N PRO A 43 -4.13 -3.26 8.86
CA PRO A 43 -4.91 -3.81 7.77
C PRO A 43 -4.93 -2.84 6.58
N TYR A 44 -4.46 -3.32 5.44
CA TYR A 44 -4.45 -2.58 4.19
C TYR A 44 -5.66 -2.91 3.31
N SER A 45 -6.26 -1.88 2.71
CA SER A 45 -7.25 -1.98 1.63
C SER A 45 -7.02 -0.84 0.66
N ALA A 46 -7.16 -1.09 -0.64
CA ALA A 46 -7.04 -0.07 -1.68
C ALA A 46 -8.17 0.98 -1.62
N PHE A 47 -9.25 0.70 -0.90
CA PHE A 47 -10.39 1.61 -0.73
C PHE A 47 -11.06 1.42 0.63
N GLY A 48 -11.78 2.46 1.07
CA GLY A 48 -12.54 2.47 2.32
C GLY A 48 -11.71 2.91 3.53
N ILE A 49 -12.13 2.47 4.71
CA ILE A 49 -11.67 2.99 6.00
C ILE A 49 -10.83 1.95 6.77
N SER A 50 -10.13 1.06 6.05
CA SER A 50 -9.35 -0.01 6.69
C SER A 50 -8.21 0.55 7.54
N SER A 51 -7.61 1.66 7.12
CA SER A 51 -6.55 2.36 7.86
C SER A 51 -6.98 2.82 9.25
N ASN A 52 -8.27 3.01 9.50
CA ASN A 52 -8.79 3.41 10.82
C ASN A 52 -9.12 2.20 11.72
N ARG A 53 -8.81 0.97 11.31
CA ARG A 53 -9.08 -0.24 12.09
C ARG A 53 -7.83 -0.68 12.84
N TRP A 54 -7.96 -0.86 14.15
CA TRP A 54 -6.84 -1.20 15.05
C TRP A 54 -6.78 -2.66 15.48
N LYS A 55 -7.78 -3.47 15.12
CA LYS A 55 -7.85 -4.87 15.56
C LYS A 55 -6.70 -5.67 14.97
N GLY A 56 -5.96 -6.36 15.84
CA GLY A 56 -4.81 -7.20 15.45
C GLY A 56 -3.47 -6.46 15.44
N GLN A 57 -3.46 -5.16 15.73
CA GLN A 57 -2.23 -4.36 15.80
C GLN A 57 -1.70 -4.31 17.24
N ARG A 58 -0.38 -4.37 17.39
CA ARG A 58 0.28 -4.16 18.68
C ARG A 58 0.73 -2.72 18.87
N LEU A 59 0.68 -2.28 20.12
CA LEU A 59 1.25 -1.02 20.59
C LEU A 59 2.69 -1.28 21.07
N LEU A 60 3.63 -0.54 20.50
CA LEU A 60 5.05 -0.58 20.82
C LEU A 60 5.33 0.37 22.00
N ALA A 61 6.21 -0.05 22.91
CA ALA A 61 6.66 0.81 24.01
C ALA A 61 7.43 2.05 23.50
N LYS A 62 8.14 1.90 22.39
CA LYS A 62 8.87 2.97 21.69
C LYS A 62 8.62 2.84 20.19
N PRO A 63 8.55 3.95 19.44
CA PRO A 63 8.54 3.92 17.98
C PRO A 63 9.77 3.18 17.44
N LEU A 64 9.61 2.51 16.31
CA LEU A 64 10.72 1.87 15.60
C LEU A 64 11.70 2.94 15.12
N ASN A 65 13.00 2.69 15.21
CA ASN A 65 13.98 3.49 14.49
C ASN A 65 14.10 3.04 13.01
N THR A 66 14.90 3.74 12.21
CA THR A 66 15.08 3.44 10.78
C THR A 66 15.62 2.02 10.52
N GLU A 67 16.56 1.55 11.33
CA GLU A 67 17.16 0.22 11.17
C GLU A 67 16.15 -0.88 11.49
N GLU A 68 15.42 -0.73 12.60
CA GLU A 68 14.35 -1.63 13.03
C GLU A 68 13.21 -1.66 12.00
N PHE A 69 12.84 -0.51 11.43
CA PHE A 69 11.86 -0.42 10.36
C PHE A 69 12.29 -1.19 9.12
N ASN A 70 13.53 -0.99 8.65
CA ASN A 70 14.04 -1.66 7.45
C ASN A 70 14.14 -3.18 7.62
N ALA A 71 14.53 -3.64 8.82
CA ALA A 71 14.55 -5.06 9.15
C ALA A 71 13.13 -5.65 9.12
N ALA A 72 12.17 -5.00 9.78
CA ALA A 72 10.78 -5.44 9.79
C ALA A 72 10.15 -5.40 8.39
N GLN A 73 10.53 -4.43 7.55
CA GLN A 73 10.08 -4.35 6.16
C GLN A 73 10.54 -5.56 5.34
N THR A 74 11.82 -5.93 5.50
CA THR A 74 12.42 -7.06 4.78
C THR A 74 11.75 -8.37 5.17
N GLU A 75 11.52 -8.59 6.46
CA GLU A 75 10.81 -9.76 6.98
C GLU A 75 9.37 -9.81 6.43
N TRP A 76 8.66 -8.69 6.48
CA TRP A 76 7.29 -8.59 5.99
C TRP A 76 7.19 -8.88 4.48
N GLN A 77 8.12 -8.36 3.67
CA GLN A 77 8.16 -8.62 2.23
C GLN A 77 8.40 -10.10 1.92
N ALA A 78 9.34 -10.74 2.62
CA ALA A 78 9.60 -12.16 2.45
C ALA A 78 8.37 -13.02 2.79
N ALA A 79 7.69 -12.71 3.91
CA ALA A 79 6.47 -13.41 4.32
C ALA A 79 5.32 -13.20 3.31
N ARG A 80 5.14 -11.97 2.82
CA ARG A 80 4.13 -11.63 1.81
C ARG A 80 4.36 -12.37 0.50
N ASP A 81 5.60 -12.39 0.01
CA ASP A 81 5.92 -13.06 -1.25
C ASP A 81 5.76 -14.58 -1.14
N ALA A 82 6.06 -15.16 0.03
CA ALA A 82 5.78 -16.57 0.30
C ALA A 82 4.26 -16.86 0.30
N ALA A 83 3.46 -16.02 0.96
CA ALA A 83 2.01 -16.17 1.01
C ALA A 83 1.35 -16.02 -0.38
N ILE A 84 1.84 -15.10 -1.22
CA ILE A 84 1.35 -14.94 -2.61
C ILE A 84 1.64 -16.18 -3.45
N LYS A 85 2.85 -16.76 -3.31
CA LYS A 85 3.21 -18.00 -4.01
C LYS A 85 2.35 -19.19 -3.58
N ASP A 86 2.02 -19.26 -2.29
CA ASP A 86 1.15 -20.32 -1.75
C ASP A 86 -0.30 -20.17 -2.23
N ALA A 87 -0.85 -18.97 -2.20
CA ALA A 87 -2.20 -18.68 -2.69
C ALA A 87 -2.37 -18.86 -4.21
N ALA A 88 -1.27 -18.96 -4.96
CA ALA A 88 -1.27 -19.21 -6.40
C ALA A 88 -1.21 -20.71 -6.76
N LYS A 89 -1.06 -21.61 -5.78
CA LYS A 89 -1.23 -23.06 -5.95
C LYS A 89 -2.68 -23.47 -5.81
#